data_AF-A0A0D4CNC2-F1
#
_entry.id   AF-A0A0D4CNC2-F1
#
_cell.length_a   1.000
_cell.length_b   1.000
_cell.length_c   1.000
_cell.angle_alpha   90.00
_cell.angle_beta   90.00
_cell.angle_gamma   90.00
#
_symmetry.space_group_name_H-M   'P 1'
#
loop_
_entity.id
_entity.type
_entity.pdbx_description
1 polymer ?
#
loop_
_entity_poly.entity_id
_entity_poly.type
_entity_poly.pdbx_seq_one_letter_code
_entity_poly.pdbx_strand_id
1 'polypeptide(L)'
;MVINMAKMTIEETKESLKKEIVRLGIQDNPSRTVYQKEYQRGVAPSPNNAMKVTGMKWQDLMNELGFKYASYANVKFNARDNAKGVEKKIRLTNPDTRQQIIDKALEWMHKDEIQNVEEFKKNSKHMIGVNYGTLSKYGYSFERLKELYKDKYGEEIKSEHKGRWNHVDKKELINLLIEAMVNNNLNNLSQYSKWCKENNDYPSIATLQRRLDMTYKELNKLVKVLK
;
A
#
# COMPACT_ATOMS: atom_id res chain seq x y z
N MET A 1 -55.71 -0.11 5.68
CA MET A 1 -55.29 0.05 7.09
C MET A 1 -53.81 0.35 7.11
N VAL A 2 -53.41 1.52 7.62
CA VAL A 2 -51.99 1.86 7.82
C VAL A 2 -51.62 1.39 9.21
N ILE A 3 -50.79 0.35 9.31
CA ILE A 3 -50.35 -0.21 10.59
C ILE A 3 -49.32 0.74 11.19
N ASN A 4 -49.64 1.31 12.35
CA ASN A 4 -48.77 2.21 13.09
C ASN A 4 -47.61 1.39 13.69
N MET A 5 -46.39 1.52 13.12
CA MET A 5 -45.24 0.63 13.39
C MET A 5 -44.61 0.74 14.79
N ALA A 6 -45.25 1.43 15.74
CA ALA A 6 -44.62 1.78 17.02
C ALA A 6 -44.69 0.69 18.10
N LYS A 7 -45.48 -0.38 17.96
CA LYS A 7 -45.49 -1.51 18.92
C LYS A 7 -45.92 -2.83 18.27
N MET A 8 -45.19 -3.34 17.28
CA MET A 8 -45.34 -4.75 16.91
C MET A 8 -44.75 -5.61 18.03
N THR A 9 -45.52 -6.58 18.51
CA THR A 9 -45.02 -7.60 19.43
C THR A 9 -43.97 -8.48 18.75
N ILE A 10 -43.22 -9.25 19.54
CA ILE A 10 -42.21 -10.20 19.04
C ILE A 10 -42.84 -11.15 18.02
N GLU A 11 -44.03 -11.68 18.33
CA GLU A 11 -44.73 -12.66 17.49
C GLU A 11 -45.28 -12.05 16.20
N GLU A 12 -45.89 -10.86 16.26
CA GLU A 12 -46.35 -10.16 15.05
C GLU A 12 -45.18 -9.80 14.12
N THR A 13 -44.03 -9.46 14.70
CA THR A 13 -42.80 -9.17 13.95
C THR A 13 -42.29 -10.43 13.26
N LYS A 14 -42.25 -11.57 13.96
CA LYS A 14 -41.87 -12.88 13.42
C LYS A 14 -42.81 -13.30 12.28
N GLU A 15 -44.12 -13.16 12.46
CA GLU A 15 -45.10 -13.58 11.47
C GLU A 15 -45.04 -12.71 10.20
N SER A 16 -44.98 -11.39 10.35
CA SER A 16 -44.84 -10.45 9.23
C SER A 16 -43.55 -10.69 8.45
N LEU A 17 -42.44 -10.90 9.17
CA LEU A 17 -41.14 -11.24 8.58
C LEU A 17 -41.19 -12.56 7.79
N LYS A 18 -41.84 -13.59 8.35
CA LYS A 18 -42.01 -14.90 7.69
C LYS A 18 -42.81 -14.80 6.41
N LYS A 19 -43.94 -14.08 6.43
CA LYS A 19 -44.79 -13.84 5.24
C LYS A 19 -44.01 -13.12 4.15
N GLU A 20 -43.21 -12.12 4.52
CA GLU A 20 -42.43 -11.37 3.55
C GLU A 20 -41.29 -12.19 2.94
N ILE A 21 -40.63 -13.05 3.71
CA ILE A 21 -39.63 -14.00 3.19
C ILE A 21 -40.25 -14.96 2.16
N VAL A 22 -41.46 -15.46 2.43
CA VAL A 22 -42.20 -16.32 1.50
C VAL A 22 -42.61 -15.55 0.24
N ARG A 23 -43.10 -14.30 0.39
CA ARG A 23 -43.46 -13.42 -0.74
C ARG A 23 -42.26 -13.17 -1.65
N LEU A 24 -41.07 -12.98 -1.06
CA LEU A 24 -39.84 -12.74 -1.80
C LEU A 24 -39.24 -14.00 -2.45
N GLY A 25 -39.77 -15.19 -2.16
CA GLY A 25 -39.26 -16.44 -2.73
C GLY A 25 -37.86 -16.81 -2.24
N ILE A 26 -37.44 -16.32 -1.06
CA ILE A 26 -36.08 -16.52 -0.52
C ILE A 26 -36.01 -17.57 0.61
N GLN A 27 -36.98 -18.48 0.71
CA GLN A 27 -37.08 -19.48 1.78
C GLN A 27 -35.84 -20.39 1.88
N ASP A 28 -35.24 -20.73 0.74
CA ASP A 28 -34.08 -21.63 0.67
C ASP A 28 -32.75 -20.95 1.04
N ASN A 29 -32.70 -19.63 0.98
CA ASN A 29 -31.57 -18.82 1.45
C ASN A 29 -32.07 -17.41 1.84
N PRO A 30 -32.60 -17.23 3.06
CA PRO A 30 -33.22 -15.97 3.47
C PRO A 30 -32.14 -14.93 3.81
N SER A 31 -31.48 -14.44 2.77
CA SER A 31 -30.40 -13.48 2.84
C SER A 31 -30.93 -12.13 3.34
N ARG A 32 -30.32 -11.63 4.42
CA ARG A 32 -30.62 -10.30 4.96
C ARG A 32 -30.52 -9.21 3.89
N THR A 33 -29.52 -9.31 3.02
CA THR A 33 -29.28 -8.31 1.98
C THR A 33 -30.37 -8.32 0.92
N VAL A 34 -30.82 -9.51 0.50
CA VAL A 34 -31.91 -9.64 -0.49
C VAL A 34 -33.20 -9.12 0.12
N TYR A 35 -33.51 -9.53 1.35
CA TYR A 35 -34.66 -9.00 2.08
C TYR A 35 -34.61 -7.47 2.21
N GLN A 36 -33.48 -6.89 2.63
CA GLN A 36 -33.32 -5.44 2.84
C GLN A 36 -33.54 -4.62 1.56
N LYS A 37 -33.24 -5.18 0.38
CA LYS A 37 -33.42 -4.52 -0.91
C LYS A 37 -34.87 -4.57 -1.37
N GLU A 38 -35.50 -5.73 -1.22
CA GLU A 38 -36.79 -6.05 -1.87
C GLU A 38 -38.01 -5.99 -0.93
N TYR A 39 -37.81 -5.80 0.38
CA TYR A 39 -38.94 -5.76 1.32
C TYR A 39 -39.84 -4.55 1.09
N GLN A 40 -41.13 -4.74 1.31
CA GLN A 40 -42.12 -3.67 1.25
C GLN A 40 -42.04 -2.80 2.50
N ARG A 41 -41.43 -1.62 2.36
CA ARG A 41 -41.36 -0.60 3.40
C ARG A 41 -42.77 -0.19 3.85
N GLY A 42 -43.01 -0.21 5.17
CA GLY A 42 -44.31 0.13 5.76
C GLY A 42 -45.32 -1.03 5.82
N VAL A 43 -45.03 -2.16 5.17
CA VAL A 43 -45.86 -3.38 5.21
C VAL A 43 -45.16 -4.51 5.98
N ALA A 44 -43.85 -4.63 5.81
CA ALA A 44 -43.02 -5.62 6.49
C ALA A 44 -41.94 -4.93 7.36
N PRO A 45 -41.50 -5.57 8.47
CA PRO A 45 -40.45 -5.02 9.31
C PRO A 45 -39.12 -4.99 8.55
N SER A 46 -38.35 -3.92 8.74
CA SER A 46 -36.95 -3.91 8.27
C SER A 46 -36.14 -4.96 9.05
N PRO A 47 -35.07 -5.51 8.45
CA PRO A 47 -34.18 -6.44 9.16
C PRO A 47 -33.68 -5.91 10.51
N ASN A 48 -33.29 -4.63 10.56
CA ASN A 48 -32.79 -4.01 11.78
C ASN A 48 -33.88 -3.88 12.84
N ASN A 49 -35.12 -3.54 12.43
CA ASN A 49 -36.23 -3.48 13.36
C ASN A 49 -36.59 -4.86 13.89
N ALA A 50 -36.64 -5.87 13.01
CA ALA A 50 -36.94 -7.23 13.42
C ALA A 50 -35.92 -7.78 14.43
N MET A 51 -34.62 -7.61 14.17
CA MET A 51 -33.57 -8.00 15.12
C MET A 51 -33.61 -7.20 16.42
N LYS A 52 -33.97 -5.92 16.38
CA LYS A 52 -34.10 -5.07 17.57
C LYS A 52 -35.25 -5.50 18.46
N VAL A 53 -36.41 -5.82 17.87
CA VAL A 53 -37.61 -6.24 18.60
C VAL A 53 -37.46 -7.64 19.17
N THR A 54 -36.87 -8.56 18.42
CA THR A 54 -36.69 -9.96 18.86
C THR A 54 -35.45 -10.17 19.72
N GLY A 55 -34.48 -9.25 19.69
CA GLY A 55 -33.16 -9.42 20.32
C GLY A 55 -32.29 -10.49 19.65
N MET A 56 -32.77 -11.11 18.57
CA MET A 56 -32.08 -12.21 17.89
C MET A 56 -31.21 -11.68 16.75
N LYS A 57 -30.08 -12.36 16.50
CA LYS A 57 -29.32 -12.14 15.27
C LYS A 57 -30.13 -12.69 14.08
N TRP A 58 -29.93 -12.10 12.90
CA TRP A 58 -30.67 -12.50 11.69
C TRP A 58 -30.67 -14.01 11.44
N GLN A 59 -29.52 -14.65 11.60
CA GLN A 59 -29.37 -16.10 11.44
C GLN A 59 -30.26 -16.89 12.41
N ASP A 60 -30.20 -16.55 13.70
CA ASP A 60 -30.98 -17.23 14.75
C ASP A 60 -32.47 -17.02 14.50
N LEU A 61 -32.85 -15.83 14.05
CA LEU A 61 -34.21 -15.50 13.66
C LEU A 61 -34.69 -16.31 12.44
N MET A 62 -33.86 -16.53 11.43
CA MET A 62 -34.25 -17.35 10.27
C MET A 62 -34.42 -18.82 10.64
N ASN A 63 -33.55 -19.35 11.51
CA ASN A 63 -33.65 -20.71 12.03
C ASN A 63 -34.92 -20.88 12.88
N GLU A 64 -35.19 -19.93 13.78
CA GLU A 64 -36.40 -19.87 14.61
C GLU A 64 -37.68 -19.87 13.76
N LEU A 65 -37.68 -19.16 12.63
CA LEU A 65 -38.84 -19.10 11.72
C LEU A 65 -39.03 -20.37 10.88
N GLY A 66 -38.11 -21.34 10.98
CA GLY A 66 -38.14 -22.62 10.28
C GLY A 66 -37.45 -22.60 8.91
N PHE A 67 -36.64 -21.58 8.60
CA PHE A 67 -35.89 -21.50 7.36
C PHE A 67 -34.47 -22.04 7.53
N LYS A 68 -34.00 -22.82 6.55
CA LYS A 68 -32.64 -23.36 6.53
C LYS A 68 -31.64 -22.27 6.16
N TYR A 69 -31.16 -21.50 7.13
CA TYR A 69 -30.09 -20.53 6.89
C TYR A 69 -28.73 -21.22 6.91
N ALA A 70 -28.25 -21.66 5.75
CA ALA A 70 -26.93 -22.25 5.61
C ALA A 70 -25.84 -21.20 5.87
N SER A 71 -25.25 -21.21 7.07
CA SER A 71 -24.11 -20.37 7.47
C SER A 71 -22.92 -20.46 6.50
N TYR A 72 -22.82 -21.55 5.75
CA TYR A 72 -21.72 -21.85 4.82
C TYR A 72 -21.91 -21.31 3.38
N ALA A 73 -23.11 -20.87 2.99
CA ALA A 73 -23.35 -20.38 1.62
C ALA A 73 -23.13 -18.86 1.47
N ASN A 74 -23.38 -18.09 2.54
CA ASN A 74 -23.35 -16.62 2.47
C ASN A 74 -21.94 -15.99 2.53
N VAL A 75 -20.89 -16.80 2.76
CA VAL A 75 -19.49 -16.40 2.53
C VAL A 75 -19.18 -16.32 1.02
N LYS A 76 -19.85 -17.13 0.18
CA LYS A 76 -19.64 -17.12 -1.27
C LYS A 76 -20.42 -16.04 -2.02
N PHE A 77 -21.59 -15.60 -1.51
CA PHE A 77 -22.43 -14.59 -2.19
C PHE A 77 -22.04 -13.14 -1.87
N ASN A 78 -21.56 -12.83 -0.66
CA ASN A 78 -20.98 -11.50 -0.38
C ASN A 78 -19.60 -11.28 -1.04
N ALA A 79 -18.99 -12.34 -1.56
CA ALA A 79 -17.70 -12.28 -2.27
C ALA A 79 -17.83 -11.87 -3.76
N ARG A 80 -19.05 -11.86 -4.33
CA ARG A 80 -19.24 -11.56 -5.77
C ARG A 80 -19.66 -10.12 -6.07
N ASP A 81 -20.34 -9.41 -5.16
CA ASP A 81 -20.83 -8.05 -5.44
C ASP A 81 -19.89 -6.92 -5.01
N ASN A 82 -18.85 -7.23 -4.21
CA ASN A 82 -17.70 -6.33 -4.00
C ASN A 82 -16.56 -6.59 -5.01
N ALA A 83 -16.86 -7.28 -6.12
CA ALA A 83 -15.94 -7.51 -7.23
C ALA A 83 -15.78 -6.28 -8.13
N LYS A 84 -15.54 -5.10 -7.54
CA LYS A 84 -14.83 -4.01 -8.20
C LYS A 84 -13.64 -3.62 -7.33
N GLY A 85 -12.52 -4.32 -7.54
CA GLY A 85 -11.19 -3.76 -7.29
C GLY A 85 -10.37 -4.31 -6.12
N VAL A 86 -10.74 -5.40 -5.45
CA VAL A 86 -9.84 -6.02 -4.45
C VAL A 86 -9.06 -7.18 -5.08
N GLU A 87 -7.90 -6.88 -5.65
CA GLU A 87 -6.91 -7.90 -6.01
C GLU A 87 -6.66 -8.81 -4.79
N LYS A 88 -6.83 -10.12 -4.96
CA LYS A 88 -6.49 -11.09 -3.92
C LYS A 88 -5.00 -10.92 -3.58
N LYS A 89 -4.72 -10.49 -2.35
CA LYS A 89 -3.36 -10.29 -1.86
C LYS A 89 -2.57 -11.60 -1.96
N ILE A 90 -1.53 -11.61 -2.79
CA ILE A 90 -0.63 -12.75 -2.96
C ILE A 90 0.07 -13.03 -1.62
N ARG A 91 0.05 -14.29 -1.16
CA ARG A 91 0.70 -14.72 0.08
C ARG A 91 2.02 -15.43 -0.26
N LEU A 92 3.14 -14.92 0.25
CA LEU A 92 4.48 -15.46 -0.01
C LEU A 92 4.91 -16.55 1.02
N THR A 93 3.95 -17.10 1.76
CA THR A 93 4.19 -18.19 2.71
C THR A 93 4.52 -19.50 2.00
N ASN A 94 3.96 -19.72 0.81
CA ASN A 94 4.30 -20.87 -0.03
C ASN A 94 5.63 -20.60 -0.78
N PRO A 95 6.63 -21.50 -0.68
CA PRO A 95 7.92 -21.36 -1.37
C PRO A 95 7.82 -21.26 -2.90
N ASP A 96 6.96 -22.03 -3.54
CA ASP A 96 6.78 -22.04 -5.00
C ASP A 96 6.18 -20.72 -5.48
N THR A 97 5.15 -20.24 -4.78
CA THR A 97 4.57 -18.91 -5.07
C THR A 97 5.60 -17.81 -4.88
N ARG A 98 6.47 -17.94 -3.87
CA ARG A 98 7.54 -16.97 -3.63
C ARG A 98 8.55 -16.99 -4.77
N GLN A 99 9.01 -18.15 -5.21
CA GLN A 99 9.94 -18.28 -6.33
C GLN A 99 9.37 -17.68 -7.62
N GLN A 100 8.12 -17.99 -7.96
CA GLN A 100 7.44 -17.42 -9.13
C GLN A 100 7.41 -15.88 -9.13
N ILE A 101 7.23 -15.28 -7.96
CA ILE A 101 7.21 -13.82 -7.82
C ILE A 101 8.62 -13.23 -7.96
N ILE A 102 9.65 -13.94 -7.47
CA ILE A 102 11.05 -13.54 -7.66
C ILE A 102 11.44 -13.64 -9.13
N ASP A 103 11.09 -14.72 -9.82
CA ASP A 103 11.40 -14.89 -11.24
C ASP A 103 10.78 -13.77 -12.07
N LYS A 104 9.51 -13.43 -11.81
CA LYS A 104 8.82 -12.27 -12.40
C LYS A 104 9.51 -10.96 -12.08
N ALA A 105 10.01 -10.77 -10.86
CA ALA A 105 10.74 -9.57 -10.47
C ALA A 105 12.04 -9.42 -11.27
N LEU A 106 12.80 -10.50 -11.42
CA LEU A 106 14.05 -10.49 -12.19
C LEU A 106 13.81 -10.28 -13.69
N GLU A 107 12.78 -10.91 -14.26
CA GLU A 107 12.36 -10.69 -15.65
C GLU A 107 11.93 -9.25 -15.89
N TRP A 108 11.14 -8.67 -14.98
CA TRP A 108 10.75 -7.28 -15.06
C TRP A 108 11.95 -6.34 -14.95
N MET A 109 12.85 -6.59 -13.99
CA MET A 109 14.09 -5.81 -13.84
C MET A 109 14.95 -5.83 -15.10
N HIS A 110 15.02 -6.97 -15.79
CA HIS A 110 15.77 -7.10 -17.05
C HIS A 110 15.07 -6.34 -18.18
N LYS A 111 13.77 -6.59 -18.38
CA LYS A 111 13.00 -6.06 -19.51
C LYS A 111 12.91 -4.53 -19.49
N ASP A 112 12.69 -3.96 -18.32
CA ASP A 112 12.47 -2.52 -18.14
C ASP A 112 13.73 -1.81 -17.63
N GLU A 113 14.89 -2.49 -17.62
CA GLU A 113 16.19 -1.98 -17.18
C GLU A 113 16.15 -1.29 -15.80
N ILE A 114 15.47 -1.90 -14.83
CA ILE A 114 15.26 -1.32 -13.50
C ILE A 114 16.56 -1.38 -12.69
N GLN A 115 17.21 -0.23 -12.50
CA GLN A 115 18.52 -0.16 -11.84
C GLN A 115 18.48 0.30 -10.37
N ASN A 116 17.40 0.97 -9.96
CA ASN A 116 17.30 1.63 -8.64
C ASN A 116 16.12 1.12 -7.80
N VAL A 117 16.23 1.29 -6.49
CA VAL A 117 15.27 0.73 -5.52
C VAL A 117 13.96 1.51 -5.49
N GLU A 118 13.98 2.82 -5.73
CA GLU A 118 12.78 3.66 -5.66
C GLU A 118 11.82 3.37 -6.82
N GLU A 119 12.36 3.20 -8.02
CA GLU A 119 11.60 2.77 -9.20
C GLU A 119 11.02 1.37 -9.01
N PHE A 120 11.85 0.43 -8.51
CA PHE A 120 11.37 -0.91 -8.18
C PHE A 120 10.22 -0.86 -7.16
N LYS A 121 10.40 -0.12 -6.06
CA LYS A 121 9.42 0.02 -4.98
C LYS A 121 8.12 0.67 -5.43
N LYS A 122 8.20 1.67 -6.30
CA LYS A 122 7.03 2.40 -6.84
C LYS A 122 6.16 1.48 -7.69
N ASN A 123 6.77 0.60 -8.48
CA ASN A 123 6.09 -0.15 -9.52
C ASN A 123 5.87 -1.64 -9.18
N SER A 124 6.55 -2.20 -8.17
CA SER A 124 6.51 -3.64 -7.89
C SER A 124 5.09 -4.19 -7.69
N LYS A 125 4.19 -3.43 -7.05
CA LYS A 125 2.81 -3.89 -6.86
C LYS A 125 2.11 -4.16 -8.19
N HIS A 126 2.31 -3.27 -9.15
CA HIS A 126 1.67 -3.33 -10.46
C HIS A 126 2.32 -4.37 -11.36
N MET A 127 3.65 -4.49 -11.30
CA MET A 127 4.41 -5.34 -12.22
C MET A 127 4.48 -6.80 -11.76
N ILE A 128 4.58 -7.03 -10.46
CA ILE A 128 4.74 -8.39 -9.89
C ILE A 128 3.66 -8.78 -8.87
N GLY A 129 2.64 -7.94 -8.68
CA GLY A 129 1.50 -8.23 -7.81
C GLY A 129 1.78 -8.13 -6.31
N VAL A 130 3.01 -7.77 -5.91
CA VAL A 130 3.41 -7.61 -4.50
C VAL A 130 4.21 -6.33 -4.28
N ASN A 131 4.02 -5.73 -3.12
CA ASN A 131 4.82 -4.58 -2.70
C ASN A 131 6.25 -5.01 -2.34
N TYR A 132 7.24 -4.18 -2.66
CA TYR A 132 8.62 -4.38 -2.27
C TYR A 132 8.77 -4.62 -0.76
N GLY A 133 8.04 -3.87 0.07
CA GLY A 133 8.04 -4.08 1.52
C GLY A 133 7.53 -5.46 1.96
N THR A 134 6.71 -6.14 1.15
CA THR A 134 6.33 -7.53 1.41
C THR A 134 7.48 -8.47 1.05
N LEU A 135 8.11 -8.31 -0.11
CA LEU A 135 9.27 -9.12 -0.52
C LEU A 135 10.44 -9.03 0.48
N SER A 136 10.76 -7.81 0.90
CA SER A 136 11.83 -7.55 1.86
C SER A 136 11.61 -8.27 3.19
N LYS A 137 10.36 -8.37 3.68
CA LYS A 137 10.03 -9.14 4.90
C LYS A 137 10.32 -10.63 4.79
N TYR A 138 10.36 -11.17 3.56
CA TYR A 138 10.71 -12.56 3.30
C TYR A 138 12.19 -12.72 2.88
N GLY A 139 13.03 -11.72 3.12
CA GLY A 139 14.47 -11.77 2.87
C GLY A 139 14.91 -11.34 1.48
N TYR A 140 14.00 -10.86 0.63
CA TYR A 140 14.31 -10.39 -0.72
C TYR A 140 14.40 -8.86 -0.73
N SER A 141 15.49 -8.33 -0.17
CA SER A 141 15.88 -6.93 -0.36
C SER A 141 16.27 -6.68 -1.82
N PHE A 142 16.34 -5.41 -2.21
CA PHE A 142 16.78 -5.05 -3.57
C PHE A 142 18.21 -5.50 -3.83
N GLU A 143 19.10 -5.42 -2.84
CA GLU A 143 20.45 -5.97 -2.90
C GLU A 143 20.43 -7.49 -3.14
N ARG A 144 19.55 -8.25 -2.44
CA ARG A 144 19.39 -9.68 -2.69
C ARG A 144 18.85 -9.97 -4.09
N LEU A 145 17.95 -9.13 -4.61
CA LEU A 145 17.46 -9.25 -5.98
C LEU A 145 18.57 -8.97 -7.01
N LYS A 146 19.51 -8.07 -6.73
CA LYS A 146 20.68 -7.83 -7.60
C LYS A 146 21.62 -9.03 -7.66
N GLU A 147 21.85 -9.69 -6.53
CA GLU A 147 22.62 -10.94 -6.49
C GLU A 147 21.95 -12.00 -7.38
N LEU A 148 20.65 -12.23 -7.18
CA LEU A 148 19.89 -13.20 -7.97
C LEU A 148 19.79 -12.82 -9.46
N TYR A 149 19.72 -11.52 -9.77
CA TYR A 149 19.76 -11.00 -11.14
C TYR A 149 21.10 -11.31 -11.81
N LYS A 150 22.21 -11.07 -11.12
CA LYS A 150 23.56 -11.38 -11.57
C LYS A 150 23.75 -12.88 -11.80
N ASP A 151 23.24 -13.71 -10.88
CA ASP A 151 23.29 -15.16 -11.03
C ASP A 151 22.46 -15.65 -12.24
N LYS A 152 21.33 -15.00 -12.54
CA LYS A 152 20.43 -15.39 -13.65
C LYS A 152 20.89 -14.91 -15.03
N TYR A 153 21.39 -13.68 -15.14
CA TYR A 153 21.69 -13.04 -16.43
C TYR A 153 23.19 -12.75 -16.66
N GLY A 154 24.04 -12.91 -15.65
CA GLY A 154 25.47 -12.58 -15.75
C GLY A 154 25.78 -11.08 -15.77
N GLU A 155 24.78 -10.23 -15.58
CA GLU A 155 24.87 -8.77 -15.61
C GLU A 155 24.80 -8.17 -14.20
N GLU A 156 25.49 -7.05 -13.99
CA GLU A 156 25.54 -6.40 -12.67
C GLU A 156 24.79 -5.07 -12.65
N ILE A 157 23.73 -5.01 -11.84
CA ILE A 157 23.05 -3.75 -11.53
C ILE A 157 23.85 -3.02 -10.45
N LYS A 158 24.59 -2.00 -10.85
CA LYS A 158 25.40 -1.19 -9.93
C LYS A 158 24.53 -0.64 -8.79
N SER A 159 25.09 -0.58 -7.58
CA SER A 159 24.41 0.02 -6.43
C SER A 159 24.14 1.50 -6.72
N GLU A 160 22.90 1.92 -6.46
CA GLU A 160 22.54 3.33 -6.55
C GLU A 160 23.44 4.10 -5.58
N HIS A 161 24.05 5.18 -6.05
CA HIS A 161 24.77 6.06 -5.17
C HIS A 161 23.73 6.73 -4.26
N LYS A 162 23.61 6.27 -3.02
CA LYS A 162 22.75 6.89 -2.00
C LYS A 162 23.32 8.26 -1.63
N GLY A 163 22.56 9.33 -1.79
CA GLY A 163 22.99 10.67 -1.37
C GLY A 163 22.31 11.81 -2.13
N ARG A 164 21.82 12.81 -1.36
CA ARG A 164 21.12 14.03 -1.84
C ARG A 164 21.79 14.69 -3.05
N TRP A 165 23.11 14.63 -3.10
CA TRP A 165 23.91 15.35 -4.09
C TRP A 165 24.27 14.52 -5.33
N ASN A 166 23.91 13.24 -5.41
CA ASN A 166 24.44 12.32 -6.42
C ASN A 166 23.97 12.57 -7.86
N HIS A 167 22.86 13.29 -8.05
CA HIS A 167 22.42 13.78 -9.36
C HIS A 167 23.13 15.07 -9.79
N VAL A 168 23.79 15.77 -8.87
CA VAL A 168 24.51 17.02 -9.14
C VAL A 168 25.90 16.70 -9.64
N ASP A 169 26.31 17.28 -10.77
CA ASP A 169 27.64 17.06 -11.33
C ASP A 169 28.76 17.75 -10.52
N LYS A 170 30.02 17.45 -10.83
CA LYS A 170 31.17 18.03 -10.09
C LYS A 170 31.26 19.54 -10.23
N LYS A 171 30.93 20.09 -11.41
CA LYS A 171 31.04 21.53 -11.69
C LYS A 171 29.98 22.29 -10.89
N GLU A 172 28.78 21.76 -10.83
CA GLU A 172 27.67 22.35 -10.11
C GLU A 172 27.86 22.26 -8.59
N LEU A 173 28.49 21.19 -8.07
CA LEU A 173 28.94 21.14 -6.68
C LEU A 173 29.97 22.23 -6.34
N ILE A 174 30.88 22.52 -7.27
CA ILE A 174 31.83 23.62 -7.11
C ILE A 174 31.11 24.97 -7.15
N ASN A 175 30.15 25.15 -8.06
CA ASN A 175 29.35 26.37 -8.13
C ASN A 175 28.57 26.63 -6.84
N LEU A 176 27.91 25.62 -6.28
CA LEU A 176 27.21 25.73 -4.98
C LEU A 176 28.15 26.16 -3.86
N LEU A 177 29.38 25.64 -3.83
CA LEU A 177 30.40 26.08 -2.89
C LEU A 177 30.78 27.55 -3.14
N ILE A 178 31.03 27.94 -4.39
CA ILE A 178 31.40 29.32 -4.77
C ILE A 178 30.30 30.30 -4.36
N GLU A 179 29.06 30.02 -4.73
CA GLU A 179 27.88 30.84 -4.43
C GLU A 179 27.73 31.05 -2.94
N ALA A 180 27.81 29.97 -2.15
CA ALA A 180 27.75 30.07 -0.70
C ALA A 180 28.87 30.95 -0.13
N MET A 181 30.09 30.80 -0.63
CA MET A 181 31.25 31.53 -0.14
C MET A 181 31.18 33.03 -0.47
N VAL A 182 30.79 33.38 -1.69
CA VAL A 182 30.68 34.76 -2.17
C VAL A 182 29.48 35.46 -1.54
N ASN A 183 28.29 34.86 -1.62
CA ASN A 183 27.04 35.50 -1.16
C ASN A 183 27.01 35.72 0.36
N ASN A 184 27.75 34.92 1.12
CA ASN A 184 27.80 35.00 2.58
C ASN A 184 29.15 35.51 3.12
N ASN A 185 30.03 36.05 2.27
CA ASN A 185 31.35 36.59 2.64
C ASN A 185 32.20 35.63 3.49
N LEU A 186 32.19 34.35 3.16
CA LEU A 186 32.94 33.32 3.88
C LEU A 186 34.39 33.26 3.36
N ASN A 187 35.35 33.24 4.28
CA ASN A 187 36.78 33.36 3.97
C ASN A 187 37.52 32.02 3.91
N ASN A 188 36.94 30.96 4.47
CA ASN A 188 37.59 29.65 4.54
C ASN A 188 36.56 28.53 4.73
N LEU A 189 37.02 27.29 4.53
CA LEU A 189 36.18 26.11 4.71
C LEU A 189 35.64 25.94 6.14
N SER A 190 36.33 26.42 7.17
CA SER A 190 35.83 26.32 8.55
C SER A 190 34.56 27.16 8.74
N GLN A 191 34.55 28.38 8.20
CA GLN A 191 33.38 29.25 8.17
C GLN A 191 32.24 28.64 7.34
N TYR A 192 32.54 28.08 6.17
CA TYR A 192 31.59 27.32 5.36
C TYR A 192 30.96 26.15 6.12
N SER A 193 31.78 25.34 6.81
CA SER A 193 31.32 24.22 7.63
C SER A 193 30.33 24.67 8.70
N LYS A 194 30.63 25.78 9.39
CA LYS A 194 29.77 26.34 10.43
C LYS A 194 28.45 26.85 9.84
N TRP A 195 28.52 27.57 8.72
CA TRP A 195 27.34 28.11 8.04
C TRP A 195 26.41 27.02 7.48
N CYS A 196 26.98 25.92 6.95
CA CYS A 196 26.20 24.77 6.46
C CYS A 196 25.35 24.11 7.54
N LYS A 197 25.71 24.21 8.84
CA LYS A 197 24.90 23.65 9.93
C LYS A 197 23.54 24.34 10.06
N GLU A 198 23.47 25.60 9.67
CA GLU A 198 22.25 26.41 9.66
C GLU A 198 21.58 26.43 8.27
N ASN A 199 22.28 25.93 7.23
CA ASN A 199 21.86 25.98 5.83
C ASN A 199 22.04 24.60 5.17
N ASN A 200 21.09 23.71 5.44
CA ASN A 200 21.12 22.30 4.97
C ASN A 200 20.90 22.13 3.46
N ASP A 201 20.68 23.22 2.73
CA ASP A 201 20.53 23.22 1.28
C ASP A 201 21.86 23.29 0.52
N TYR A 202 22.98 23.17 1.23
CA TYR A 202 24.32 23.16 0.64
C TYR A 202 25.10 21.88 1.01
N PRO A 203 25.99 21.40 0.13
CA PRO A 203 26.73 20.17 0.36
C PRO A 203 27.76 20.35 1.48
N SER A 204 27.82 19.39 2.40
CA SER A 204 28.85 19.38 3.45
C SER A 204 30.25 19.23 2.86
N ILE A 205 31.28 19.66 3.61
CA ILE A 205 32.69 19.49 3.21
C ILE A 205 33.01 18.02 2.91
N ALA A 206 32.54 17.10 3.75
CA ALA A 206 32.75 15.67 3.52
C ALA A 206 32.11 15.19 2.19
N THR A 207 30.95 15.74 1.83
CA THR A 207 30.32 15.46 0.53
C THR A 207 31.17 16.00 -0.62
N LEU A 208 31.65 17.23 -0.51
CA LEU A 208 32.50 17.87 -1.51
C LEU A 208 33.81 17.10 -1.71
N GLN A 209 34.50 16.74 -0.62
CA GLN A 209 35.73 15.94 -0.68
C GLN A 209 35.52 14.61 -1.42
N ARG A 210 34.47 13.87 -1.03
CA ARG A 210 34.14 12.57 -1.61
C ARG A 210 33.75 12.67 -3.09
N ARG A 211 32.98 13.70 -3.47
CA ARG A 211 32.41 13.82 -4.83
C ARG A 211 33.35 14.48 -5.82
N LEU A 212 34.18 15.41 -5.36
CA LEU A 212 35.17 16.08 -6.19
C LEU A 212 36.47 15.29 -6.26
N ASP A 213 36.67 14.31 -5.38
CA ASP A 213 37.93 13.58 -5.20
C ASP A 213 39.06 14.54 -4.81
N MET A 214 38.79 15.37 -3.79
CA MET A 214 39.70 16.41 -3.32
C MET A 214 39.92 16.28 -1.81
N THR A 215 41.16 16.48 -1.38
CA THR A 215 41.52 16.63 0.02
C THR A 215 41.01 17.97 0.56
N TYR A 216 40.91 18.08 1.89
CA TYR A 216 40.57 19.35 2.55
C TYR A 216 41.54 20.48 2.15
N LYS A 217 42.83 20.16 1.98
CA LYS A 217 43.86 21.12 1.60
C LYS A 217 43.63 21.65 0.17
N GLU A 218 43.26 20.79 -0.76
CA GLU A 218 42.95 21.17 -2.15
C GLU A 218 41.68 22.00 -2.24
N LEU A 219 40.61 21.58 -1.56
CA LEU A 219 39.37 22.37 -1.45
C LEU A 219 39.62 23.75 -0.82
N ASN A 220 40.47 23.82 0.21
CA ASN A 220 40.80 25.09 0.85
C ASN A 220 41.66 25.98 -0.06
N LYS A 221 42.52 25.38 -0.90
CA LYS A 221 43.28 26.11 -1.92
C LYS A 221 42.33 26.68 -2.98
N LEU A 222 41.35 25.88 -3.44
CA LEU A 222 40.32 26.32 -4.39
C LEU A 222 39.55 27.53 -3.85
N VAL A 223 39.07 27.45 -2.60
CA VAL A 223 38.41 28.57 -1.91
C VAL A 223 39.27 29.84 -1.86
N LYS A 224 40.58 29.70 -1.61
CA LYS A 224 41.49 30.84 -1.53
C LYS A 224 41.77 31.50 -2.88
N VAL A 225 41.64 30.76 -3.98
CA VAL A 225 41.82 31.27 -5.35
C VAL A 225 40.57 32.00 -5.85
N LEU A 226 39.40 31.71 -5.25
CA LEU A 226 38.11 32.34 -5.60
C LEU A 226 37.92 33.73 -4.99
N LYS A 227 38.90 34.23 -4.24
CA LYS A 227 39.00 35.59 -3.74
C LYS A 227 40.13 36.31 -4.47
#